data_AF-A0A9P9F0R7-F1
#
_entry.id   AF-A0A9P9F0R7-F1
#
_cell.length_a   1.000
_cell.length_b   1.000
_cell.length_c   1.000
_cell.angle_alpha   90.00
_cell.angle_beta   90.00
_cell.angle_gamma   90.00
#
_symmetry.space_group_name_H-M   'P 1'
#
loop_
_entity.id
_entity.type
_entity.pdbx_description
1 polymer ?
#
loop_
_entity_poly.entity_id
_entity_poly.type
_entity_poly.pdbx_seq_one_letter_code
_entity_poly.pdbx_strand_id
1 'polypeptide(L)'
;MDGYNEFRTGRVADVLADFRTLQYYIASAPVDPEDTAEYYTEGWAALRQCSLDGQHILDCAADTSVPNAPGGEEEQTKAELKQVLLDAYARRHEGQKIYLRQAAAQRWITYRKQALESGRSASKIESQLRACDRQLRTELASITDDVIYNELQASDINMGRWTAEDPSLRSVLRWLRARL
;
A
#
# COMPACT_ATOMS: atom_id res chain seq x y z
N MET A 1 3.85 -32.99 10.72
CA MET A 1 4.98 -32.19 10.23
C MET A 1 5.05 -32.21 8.72
N ASP A 2 5.05 -31.03 8.09
CA ASP A 2 5.19 -30.88 6.63
C ASP A 2 6.56 -30.37 6.18
N GLY A 3 7.44 -29.99 7.11
CA GLY A 3 8.81 -29.56 6.81
C GLY A 3 8.94 -28.16 6.18
N TYR A 4 7.86 -27.39 6.10
CA TYR A 4 7.87 -26.10 5.39
C TYR A 4 8.06 -24.86 6.30
N ASN A 5 8.35 -25.03 7.59
CA ASN A 5 8.48 -23.90 8.51
C ASN A 5 9.63 -22.95 8.15
N GLU A 6 10.74 -23.44 7.60
CA GLU A 6 11.82 -22.57 7.12
C GLU A 6 11.39 -21.68 5.94
N PHE A 7 10.61 -22.24 5.00
CA PHE A 7 10.04 -21.48 3.90
C PHE A 7 9.03 -20.43 4.39
N ARG A 8 8.20 -20.77 5.39
CA ARG A 8 7.28 -19.82 6.03
C ARG A 8 8.01 -18.68 6.71
N THR A 9 9.08 -18.98 7.45
CA THR A 9 9.92 -17.96 8.08
C THR A 9 10.54 -17.04 7.04
N GLY A 10 11.10 -17.58 5.95
CA GLY A 10 11.64 -16.79 4.85
C GLY A 10 10.58 -15.88 4.22
N ARG A 11 9.38 -16.43 3.96
CA ARG A 11 8.28 -15.65 3.37
C ARG A 11 7.77 -14.54 4.27
N VAL A 12 7.65 -14.79 5.57
CA VAL A 12 7.33 -13.74 6.55
C VAL A 12 8.39 -12.62 6.49
N ALA A 13 9.68 -12.97 6.46
CA ALA A 13 10.76 -12.00 6.39
C ALA A 13 10.71 -11.15 5.11
N ASP A 14 10.45 -11.77 3.95
CA ASP A 14 10.29 -11.06 2.67
C ASP A 14 9.18 -10.01 2.74
N VAL A 15 8.00 -10.41 3.21
CA VAL A 15 6.82 -9.52 3.27
C VAL A 15 7.03 -8.39 4.27
N LEU A 16 7.65 -8.66 5.42
CA LEU A 16 8.00 -7.63 6.40
C LEU A 16 9.03 -6.64 5.87
N ALA A 17 10.03 -7.10 5.09
CA ALA A 17 11.03 -6.24 4.47
C ALA A 17 10.41 -5.31 3.42
N ASP A 18 9.49 -5.82 2.60
CA ASP A 18 8.72 -5.01 1.65
C ASP A 18 7.88 -3.96 2.38
N PHE A 19 7.14 -4.37 3.43
CA PHE A 19 6.33 -3.45 4.20
C PHE A 19 7.17 -2.34 4.81
N ARG A 20 8.32 -2.66 5.43
CA ARG A 20 9.25 -1.66 5.97
C ARG A 20 9.70 -0.64 4.92
N THR A 21 9.93 -1.10 3.70
CA THR A 21 10.26 -0.22 2.58
C THR A 21 9.11 0.73 2.25
N LEU A 22 7.86 0.24 2.25
CA LEU A 22 6.67 1.07 2.07
C LEU A 22 6.50 2.08 3.21
N GLN A 23 6.76 1.70 4.47
CA GLN A 23 6.70 2.62 5.61
C GLN A 23 7.59 3.86 5.40
N TYR A 24 8.81 3.64 4.90
CA TYR A 24 9.74 4.73 4.58
C TYR A 24 9.21 5.67 3.49
N TYR A 25 8.67 5.13 2.40
CA TYR A 25 8.11 5.95 1.33
C TYR A 25 6.84 6.69 1.76
N ILE A 26 5.97 6.04 2.53
CA ILE A 26 4.74 6.65 3.04
C ILE A 26 5.07 7.82 3.96
N ALA A 27 6.02 7.65 4.87
CA ALA A 27 6.42 8.68 5.82
C ALA A 27 7.21 9.84 5.20
N SER A 28 7.86 9.64 4.06
CA SER A 28 8.67 10.67 3.40
C SER A 28 7.88 11.54 2.42
N ALA A 29 6.64 11.19 2.10
CA ALA A 29 5.81 11.98 1.19
C ALA A 29 5.47 13.36 1.78
N PRO A 30 5.50 14.44 0.98
CA PRO A 30 5.09 15.76 1.45
C PRO A 30 3.59 15.77 1.75
N VAL A 31 3.21 16.47 2.80
CA VAL A 31 1.82 16.53 3.29
C VAL A 31 1.18 17.89 3.02
N ASP A 32 1.99 18.95 2.96
CA ASP A 32 1.53 20.32 2.72
C ASP A 32 2.28 21.00 1.57
N PRO A 33 1.59 21.82 0.75
CA PRO A 33 2.24 22.64 -0.27
C PRO A 33 3.03 23.79 0.34
N GLU A 34 4.04 24.25 -0.40
CA GLU A 34 4.72 25.52 -0.09
C GLU A 34 3.80 26.73 -0.32
N ASP A 35 2.95 26.68 -1.35
CA ASP A 35 1.93 27.70 -1.62
C ASP A 35 0.57 27.30 -1.04
N THR A 36 0.10 28.09 -0.07
CA THR A 36 -1.21 27.91 0.57
C THR A 36 -2.39 27.93 -0.40
N ALA A 37 -2.26 28.57 -1.58
CA ALA A 37 -3.30 28.55 -2.60
C ALA A 37 -3.53 27.14 -3.18
N GLU A 38 -2.53 26.26 -3.11
CA GLU A 38 -2.65 24.87 -3.56
C GLU A 38 -3.26 23.94 -2.50
N TYR A 39 -3.41 24.39 -1.25
CA TYR A 39 -3.79 23.55 -0.12
C TYR A 39 -5.07 22.75 -0.37
N TYR A 40 -6.11 23.38 -0.93
CA TYR A 40 -7.40 22.75 -1.19
C TYR A 40 -7.50 22.01 -2.53
N THR A 41 -6.41 21.93 -3.28
CA THR A 41 -6.43 21.23 -4.56
C THR A 41 -6.42 19.70 -4.37
N GLU A 42 -6.94 19.00 -5.38
CA GLU A 42 -7.27 17.57 -5.28
C GLU A 42 -6.05 16.68 -4.97
N GLY A 43 -4.90 16.94 -5.61
CA GLY A 43 -3.68 16.16 -5.33
C GLY A 43 -3.14 16.37 -3.91
N TRP A 44 -3.15 17.60 -3.41
CA TRP A 44 -2.71 17.88 -2.04
C TRP A 44 -3.68 17.31 -1.00
N ALA A 45 -4.99 17.37 -1.26
CA ALA A 45 -5.98 16.68 -0.42
C ALA A 45 -5.76 15.16 -0.40
N ALA A 46 -5.44 14.56 -1.55
CA ALA A 46 -5.13 13.12 -1.64
C ALA A 46 -3.86 12.76 -0.87
N LEU A 47 -2.79 13.57 -0.93
CA LEU A 47 -1.56 13.34 -0.15
C LEU A 47 -1.80 13.38 1.36
N ARG A 48 -2.57 14.37 1.83
CA ARG A 48 -2.93 14.44 3.26
C ARG A 48 -3.73 13.23 3.69
N GLN A 49 -4.70 12.80 2.90
CA GLN A 49 -5.44 11.58 3.20
C GLN A 49 -4.51 10.37 3.27
N CYS A 50 -3.57 10.23 2.32
CA CYS A 50 -2.59 9.15 2.35
C CYS A 50 -1.67 9.20 3.58
N SER A 51 -1.33 10.40 4.08
CA SER A 51 -0.56 10.55 5.31
C SER A 51 -1.33 10.07 6.53
N LEU A 52 -2.63 10.40 6.63
CA LEU A 52 -3.51 9.90 7.68
C LEU A 52 -3.68 8.38 7.62
N ASP A 53 -3.97 7.85 6.42
CA ASP A 53 -4.12 6.40 6.19
C ASP A 53 -2.81 5.67 6.51
N GLY A 54 -1.68 6.27 6.11
CA GLY A 54 -0.33 5.81 6.40
C GLY A 54 -0.06 5.72 7.89
N GLN A 55 -0.33 6.79 8.63
CA GLN A 55 -0.18 6.79 10.08
C GLN A 55 -1.07 5.73 10.73
N HIS A 56 -2.31 5.58 10.26
CA HIS A 56 -3.25 4.62 10.79
C HIS A 56 -2.78 3.17 10.62
N ILE A 57 -2.24 2.78 9.45
CA ILE A 57 -1.71 1.43 9.25
C ILE A 57 -0.41 1.17 10.03
N LEU A 58 0.38 2.21 10.31
CA LEU A 58 1.58 2.13 11.15
C LEU A 58 1.22 1.93 12.63
N ASP A 59 0.23 2.67 13.12
CA ASP A 59 -0.23 2.62 14.52
C ASP A 59 -1.14 1.42 14.80
N CYS A 60 -1.67 0.79 13.75
CA CYS A 60 -2.48 -0.41 13.86
C CYS A 60 -1.73 -1.50 14.63
N ALA A 61 -2.27 -1.93 15.77
CA ALA A 61 -1.66 -2.97 16.60
C ALA A 61 -1.56 -4.31 15.83
N ALA A 62 -0.44 -5.01 15.99
CA ALA A 62 -0.27 -6.36 15.46
C ALA A 62 -1.29 -7.32 16.08
N ASP A 63 -1.72 -8.33 15.32
CA ASP A 63 -2.51 -9.41 15.89
C ASP A 63 -1.67 -10.22 16.89
N THR A 64 -1.83 -9.95 18.18
CA THR A 64 -1.11 -10.65 19.26
C THR A 64 -1.83 -11.91 19.74
N SER A 65 -2.90 -12.36 19.06
CA SER A 65 -3.49 -13.65 19.40
C SER A 65 -2.47 -14.76 19.17
N VAL A 66 -2.46 -15.79 20.02
CA VAL A 66 -1.60 -16.96 19.81
C VAL A 66 -2.52 -18.10 19.40
N PRO A 67 -2.37 -18.66 18.19
CA PRO A 67 -3.21 -19.76 17.76
C PRO A 67 -2.88 -20.98 18.61
N ASN A 68 -3.87 -21.77 19.00
CA ASN A 68 -3.64 -23.03 19.70
C ASN A 68 -3.82 -24.18 18.71
N ALA A 69 -2.71 -24.68 18.16
CA ALA A 69 -2.75 -25.73 17.15
C ALA A 69 -2.74 -27.12 17.81
N PRO A 70 -3.64 -28.05 17.40
CA PRO A 70 -3.52 -29.43 17.82
C PRO A 70 -2.26 -30.05 17.19
N GLY A 71 -1.32 -30.52 18.02
CA GLY A 71 -0.08 -31.12 17.55
C GLY A 71 1.09 -30.84 18.49
N GLY A 72 2.30 -31.16 18.03
CA GLY A 72 3.54 -30.78 18.69
C GLY A 72 4.00 -29.37 18.30
N GLU A 73 5.19 -29.00 18.78
CA GLU A 73 5.82 -27.69 18.61
C GLU A 73 5.86 -27.18 17.15
N GLU A 74 6.03 -28.08 16.19
CA GLU A 74 6.15 -27.73 14.78
C GLU A 74 4.82 -27.28 14.14
N GLU A 75 3.70 -27.90 14.52
CA GLU A 75 2.37 -27.50 14.06
C GLU A 75 1.94 -26.19 14.75
N GLN A 76 2.37 -25.99 15.99
CA GLN A 76 2.24 -24.71 16.69
C GLN A 76 3.02 -23.60 15.99
N THR A 77 4.29 -23.85 15.66
CA THR A 77 5.16 -22.92 14.91
C THR A 77 4.55 -22.56 13.56
N LYS A 78 4.03 -23.57 12.84
CA LYS A 78 3.34 -23.36 11.57
C LYS A 78 2.13 -22.43 11.73
N ALA A 79 1.32 -22.64 12.76
CA ALA A 79 0.13 -21.83 13.00
C ALA A 79 0.50 -20.37 13.31
N GLU A 80 1.51 -20.15 14.14
CA GLU A 80 2.05 -18.82 14.46
C GLU A 80 2.59 -18.12 13.20
N LEU A 81 3.43 -18.79 12.41
CA LEU A 81 3.97 -18.23 11.17
C LEU A 81 2.88 -17.86 10.16
N LYS A 82 1.82 -18.67 10.03
CA LYS A 82 0.68 -18.34 9.16
C LYS A 82 -0.08 -17.11 9.64
N GLN A 83 -0.21 -16.93 10.95
CA GLN A 83 -0.85 -15.74 11.51
C GLN A 83 -0.01 -14.49 11.28
N VAL A 84 1.30 -14.56 11.56
CA VAL A 84 2.23 -13.45 11.31
C VAL A 84 2.27 -13.11 9.82
N LEU A 85 2.26 -14.12 8.95
CA LEU A 85 2.20 -13.91 7.50
C LEU A 85 0.92 -13.16 7.10
N LEU A 86 -0.24 -13.51 7.65
CA LEU A 86 -1.48 -12.78 7.37
C LEU A 86 -1.40 -11.30 7.78
N ASP A 87 -0.89 -11.01 8.97
CA ASP A 87 -0.71 -9.65 9.48
C ASP A 87 0.23 -8.85 8.56
N ALA A 88 1.43 -9.39 8.30
CA ALA A 88 2.44 -8.75 7.46
C ALA A 88 1.92 -8.52 6.03
N TYR A 89 1.23 -9.51 5.45
CA TYR A 89 0.71 -9.43 4.09
C TYR A 89 -0.39 -8.37 3.97
N ALA A 90 -1.28 -8.30 4.96
CA ALA A 90 -2.35 -7.31 4.97
C ALA A 90 -1.82 -5.89 5.12
N ARG A 91 -0.81 -5.68 5.97
CA ARG A 91 -0.11 -4.39 6.10
C ARG A 91 0.62 -3.99 4.82
N ARG A 92 1.33 -4.92 4.19
CA ARG A 92 1.99 -4.69 2.89
C ARG A 92 0.97 -4.31 1.81
N HIS A 93 -0.17 -5.00 1.76
CA HIS A 93 -1.25 -4.72 0.82
C HIS A 93 -1.81 -3.30 0.99
N GLU A 94 -2.14 -2.91 2.22
CA GLU A 94 -2.64 -1.56 2.49
C GLU A 94 -1.57 -0.49 2.25
N GLY A 95 -0.33 -0.75 2.69
CA GLY A 95 0.80 0.12 2.44
C GLY A 95 1.04 0.36 0.94
N GLN A 96 0.91 -0.68 0.11
CA GLN A 96 1.06 -0.57 -1.35
C GLN A 96 -0.03 0.33 -1.96
N LYS A 97 -1.29 0.21 -1.51
CA LYS A 97 -2.37 1.11 -1.95
C LYS A 97 -2.07 2.56 -1.60
N ILE A 98 -1.68 2.82 -0.35
CA ILE A 98 -1.34 4.17 0.12
C ILE A 98 -0.19 4.75 -0.71
N TYR A 99 0.88 3.98 -0.89
CA TYR A 99 2.04 4.38 -1.68
C TYR A 99 1.66 4.72 -3.14
N LEU A 100 0.84 3.92 -3.80
CA LEU A 100 0.42 4.19 -5.17
C LEU A 100 -0.47 5.43 -5.28
N ARG A 101 -1.35 5.65 -4.30
CA ARG A 101 -2.17 6.86 -4.22
C ARG A 101 -1.31 8.11 -4.01
N GLN A 102 -0.27 8.03 -3.16
CA GLN A 102 0.72 9.10 -3.00
C GLN A 102 1.46 9.37 -4.31
N ALA A 103 1.92 8.34 -5.00
CA ALA A 103 2.63 8.47 -6.25
C ALA A 103 1.75 9.14 -7.34
N ALA A 104 0.45 8.78 -7.41
CA ALA A 104 -0.50 9.42 -8.32
C ALA A 104 -0.69 10.91 -8.00
N ALA A 105 -0.83 11.25 -6.72
CA ALA A 105 -0.96 12.64 -6.28
C ALA A 105 0.32 13.47 -6.56
N GLN A 106 1.51 12.91 -6.32
CA GLN A 106 2.78 13.56 -6.64
C GLN A 106 2.96 13.80 -8.14
N ARG A 107 2.55 12.85 -8.99
CA ARG A 107 2.50 13.05 -10.45
C ARG A 107 1.56 14.17 -10.83
N TRP A 108 0.37 14.22 -10.22
CA TRP A 108 -0.59 15.30 -10.45
C TRP A 108 -0.01 16.67 -10.09
N ILE A 109 0.67 16.81 -8.93
CA ILE A 109 1.33 18.07 -8.52
C ILE A 109 2.37 18.47 -9.56
N THR A 110 3.20 17.52 -9.98
CA THR A 110 4.24 17.75 -10.99
C THR A 110 3.65 18.24 -12.32
N TYR A 111 2.61 17.58 -12.84
CA TYR A 111 1.99 17.97 -14.10
C TYR A 111 1.23 19.28 -14.01
N ARG A 112 0.57 19.55 -12.88
CA ARG A 112 -0.09 20.82 -12.62
C ARG A 112 0.91 21.97 -12.66
N LYS A 113 2.03 21.84 -11.95
CA LYS A 113 3.10 22.84 -11.93
C LYS A 113 3.63 23.13 -13.34
N GLN A 114 3.91 22.08 -14.11
CA GLN A 114 4.32 22.20 -15.51
C GLN A 114 3.28 22.91 -16.40
N ALA A 115 1.98 22.65 -16.18
CA ALA A 115 0.92 23.32 -16.92
C ALA A 115 0.87 24.83 -16.63
N LEU A 116 1.01 25.21 -15.35
CA LEU A 116 1.04 26.61 -14.91
C LEU A 116 2.27 27.35 -15.43
N GLU A 117 3.43 26.68 -15.47
CA GLU A 117 4.71 27.24 -15.94
C GLU A 117 4.86 27.22 -17.48
N SER A 118 3.92 26.63 -18.21
CA SER A 118 4.05 26.36 -19.66
C SER A 118 4.07 27.60 -20.56
N GLY A 119 3.78 28.80 -20.04
CA GLY A 119 3.71 30.05 -20.82
C GLY A 119 2.62 30.07 -21.89
N ARG A 120 1.66 29.13 -21.84
CA ARG A 120 0.57 29.00 -22.80
C ARG A 120 -0.54 30.01 -22.53
N SER A 121 -1.45 30.18 -23.49
CA SER A 121 -2.65 31.00 -23.28
C SER A 121 -3.53 30.45 -22.15
N ALA A 122 -4.25 31.33 -21.45
CA ALA A 122 -5.07 30.96 -20.29
C ALA A 122 -6.02 29.79 -20.57
N SER A 123 -6.69 29.78 -21.73
CA SER A 123 -7.59 28.68 -22.13
C SER A 123 -6.86 27.33 -22.28
N LYS A 124 -5.63 27.33 -22.78
CA LYS A 124 -4.82 26.11 -22.91
C LYS A 124 -4.36 25.60 -21.55
N ILE A 125 -3.95 26.51 -20.64
CA ILE A 125 -3.60 26.16 -19.26
C ILE A 125 -4.80 25.50 -18.58
N GLU A 126 -5.98 26.13 -18.63
CA GLU A 126 -7.20 25.61 -18.03
C GLU A 126 -7.58 24.21 -18.56
N SER A 127 -7.43 23.99 -19.87
CA SER A 127 -7.63 22.67 -20.47
C SER A 127 -6.65 21.62 -19.95
N GLN A 128 -5.38 21.98 -19.74
CA GLN A 128 -4.36 21.08 -19.21
C GLN A 128 -4.61 20.77 -17.74
N LEU A 129 -4.96 21.76 -16.91
CA LEU A 129 -5.31 21.55 -15.51
C LEU A 129 -6.47 20.55 -15.36
N ARG A 130 -7.54 20.73 -16.15
CA ARG A 130 -8.64 19.76 -16.18
C ARG A 130 -8.21 18.36 -16.62
N ALA A 131 -7.22 18.25 -17.50
CA ALA A 131 -6.70 16.96 -17.92
C ALA A 131 -5.91 16.29 -16.79
N CYS A 132 -5.11 17.05 -16.03
CA CYS A 132 -4.44 16.55 -14.84
C CYS A 132 -5.46 16.01 -13.83
N ASP A 133 -6.51 16.77 -13.51
CA ASP A 133 -7.54 16.34 -12.54
C ASP A 133 -8.24 15.05 -12.98
N ARG A 134 -8.59 14.93 -14.26
CA ARG A 134 -9.17 13.68 -14.79
C ARG A 134 -8.19 12.51 -14.70
N GLN A 135 -6.92 12.73 -15.03
CA GLN A 135 -5.89 11.70 -14.94
C GLN A 135 -5.73 11.20 -13.51
N LEU A 136 -5.65 12.10 -12.53
CA LEU A 136 -5.57 11.74 -11.11
C LEU A 136 -6.76 10.87 -10.69
N ARG A 137 -7.98 11.28 -11.04
CA ARG A 137 -9.19 10.50 -10.71
C ARG A 137 -9.17 9.12 -11.35
N THR A 138 -8.73 9.01 -12.60
CA THR A 138 -8.59 7.72 -13.28
C THR A 138 -7.55 6.83 -12.60
N GLU A 139 -6.38 7.37 -12.27
CA GLU A 139 -5.32 6.62 -11.57
C GLU A 139 -5.80 6.16 -10.19
N LEU A 140 -6.42 7.05 -9.40
CA LEU A 140 -6.96 6.69 -8.08
C LEU A 140 -8.08 5.65 -8.17
N ALA A 141 -8.93 5.71 -9.20
CA ALA A 141 -10.00 4.74 -9.41
C ALA A 141 -9.48 3.37 -9.85
N SER A 142 -8.30 3.30 -10.50
CA SER A 142 -7.68 2.03 -10.88
C SER A 142 -6.97 1.31 -9.72
N ILE A 143 -6.71 1.99 -8.61
CA ILE A 143 -6.08 1.40 -7.43
C ILE A 143 -7.17 0.67 -6.63
N THR A 144 -7.44 -0.57 -7.02
CA THR A 144 -8.41 -1.45 -6.37
C THR A 144 -7.69 -2.61 -5.66
N ASP A 145 -8.36 -3.21 -4.68
CA ASP A 145 -7.79 -4.33 -3.93
C ASP A 145 -7.41 -5.52 -4.83
N ASP A 146 -8.23 -5.85 -5.84
CA ASP A 146 -7.92 -6.91 -6.79
C ASP A 146 -6.67 -6.60 -7.63
N VAL A 147 -6.52 -5.36 -8.10
CA VAL A 147 -5.33 -4.95 -8.88
C VAL A 147 -4.08 -5.07 -8.00
N ILE A 148 -4.10 -4.52 -6.80
CA ILE A 148 -2.95 -4.55 -5.89
C ILE A 148 -2.57 -5.96 -5.49
N TYR A 149 -3.56 -6.80 -5.17
CA TYR A 149 -3.31 -8.18 -4.80
C TYR A 149 -2.63 -8.95 -5.93
N ASN A 150 -3.14 -8.82 -7.17
CA ASN A 150 -2.58 -9.50 -8.33
C ASN A 150 -1.18 -8.99 -8.70
N GLU A 151 -0.94 -7.68 -8.60
CA GLU A 151 0.37 -7.08 -8.88
C GLU A 151 1.42 -7.53 -7.85
N LEU A 152 1.09 -7.52 -6.56
CA LEU A 152 1.98 -7.99 -5.49
C LEU A 152 2.30 -9.48 -5.67
N GLN A 153 1.28 -10.30 -5.95
CA GLN A 153 1.47 -11.74 -6.19
C GLN A 153 2.35 -11.99 -7.42
N ALA A 154 2.10 -11.31 -8.54
CA ALA A 154 2.91 -11.43 -9.74
C ALA A 154 4.36 -11.00 -9.50
N SER A 155 4.57 -9.91 -8.74
CA SER A 155 5.90 -9.45 -8.35
C SER A 155 6.65 -10.50 -7.52
N ASP A 156 6.00 -11.07 -6.50
CA ASP A 156 6.61 -12.10 -5.66
C ASP A 156 6.99 -13.35 -6.45
N ILE A 157 6.14 -13.79 -7.39
CA ILE A 157 6.43 -14.91 -8.30
C ILE A 157 7.62 -14.59 -9.20
N ASN A 158 7.66 -13.38 -9.78
CA ASN A 158 8.77 -12.96 -10.65
C ASN A 158 10.10 -12.86 -9.90
N MET A 159 10.07 -12.58 -8.59
CA MET A 159 11.25 -12.60 -7.72
C MET A 159 11.64 -14.01 -7.25
N GLY A 160 10.90 -15.05 -7.63
CA GLY A 160 11.16 -16.43 -7.21
C GLY A 160 10.88 -16.70 -5.74
N ARG A 161 10.04 -15.87 -5.09
CA ARG A 161 9.68 -16.04 -3.67
C ARG A 161 8.71 -17.20 -3.48
N TRP A 162 8.72 -17.79 -2.28
CA TRP A 162 7.78 -18.86 -1.93
C TRP A 162 6.39 -18.30 -1.61
N THR A 163 5.43 -18.50 -2.51
CA THR A 163 4.06 -17.94 -2.40
C THR A 163 2.98 -19.00 -2.17
N ALA A 164 3.36 -20.27 -1.97
CA ALA A 164 2.43 -21.40 -1.94
C ALA A 164 1.36 -21.32 -0.83
N GLU A 165 1.65 -20.59 0.25
CA GLU A 165 0.73 -20.41 1.38
C GLU A 165 0.37 -18.94 1.62
N ASP A 166 0.51 -18.09 0.59
CA ASP A 166 0.13 -16.70 0.72
C ASP A 166 -1.37 -16.56 1.09
N PRO A 167 -1.72 -15.60 1.97
CA PRO A 167 -3.10 -15.38 2.36
C PRO A 167 -3.96 -14.93 1.17
N SER A 168 -5.17 -15.50 1.04
CA SER A 168 -6.12 -15.03 0.02
C SER A 168 -6.52 -13.56 0.23
N LEU A 169 -6.90 -12.87 -0.86
CA LEU A 169 -7.43 -11.50 -0.80
C LEU A 169 -8.59 -11.37 0.20
N ARG A 170 -9.49 -12.35 0.24
CA ARG A 170 -10.60 -12.36 1.21
C ARG A 170 -10.11 -12.33 2.66
N SER A 171 -9.05 -13.08 2.99
CA SER A 171 -8.46 -13.10 4.32
C SER A 171 -7.81 -11.76 4.67
N VAL A 172 -7.09 -11.16 3.70
CA VAL A 172 -6.48 -9.83 3.83
C VAL A 172 -7.54 -8.76 4.11
N LEU A 173 -8.59 -8.70 3.28
CA LEU A 173 -9.65 -7.70 3.46
C LEU A 173 -10.42 -7.89 4.76
N ARG A 174 -10.62 -9.14 5.21
CA ARG A 174 -11.22 -9.41 6.52
C ARG A 174 -10.32 -8.91 7.66
N TRP A 175 -9.02 -9.12 7.56
CA TRP A 175 -8.05 -8.64 8.55
C TRP A 175 -8.07 -7.11 8.63
N LEU A 176 -8.09 -6.43 7.46
CA LEU A 176 -8.12 -4.97 7.37
C LEU A 176 -9.39 -4.39 7.99
N ARG A 177 -10.58 -4.88 7.62
CA ARG A 177 -11.87 -4.39 8.17
C ARG A 177 -12.02 -4.59 9.68
N ALA A 178 -11.26 -5.50 10.28
CA ALA A 178 -11.30 -5.70 11.72
C ALA A 178 -10.47 -4.65 12.48
N ARG A 179 -9.70 -3.82 11.76
CA ARG A 179 -8.63 -2.97 12.30
C ARG A 179 -8.55 -1.57 11.70
N LEU A 180 -9.22 -1.33 10.57
CA LEU A 180 -9.45 -0.06 9.89
C LEU A 180 -10.96 0.20 9.86
#